data_AF-S0GPC4-F1
#
_entry.id   AF-S0GPC4-F1
#
_cell.length_a   1.000
_cell.length_b   1.000
_cell.length_c   1.000
_cell.angle_alpha   90.00
_cell.angle_beta   90.00
_cell.angle_gamma   90.00
#
_symmetry.space_group_name_H-M   'P 1'
#
loop_
_entity.id
_entity.type
_entity.pdbx_description
1 polymer ?
#
loop_
_entity_poly.entity_id
_entity_poly.type
_entity_poly.pdbx_seq_one_letter_code
_entity_poly.pdbx_strand_id
1 'polypeptide(L)'
;MIALIDGNLEPDAKELKIKQTYPAEYRFLLQNCYPALRHTDYRIVYTIRSYSDVEDIRRIIRERPQKLNLNEFYLVAQEYEPGTDEFTEVFETAVRMFPDDTIANLNAANAAMRRGDLTAAKRYLAKTDNSPEAVYARGALAIRQKDYNSARRYLNEAKSLGSEQAGITLEQLEKGKH
;
A
#
# COMPACT_ATOMS: atom_id res chain seq x y z
N MET A 1 2.52 33.36 36.20
CA MET A 1 2.53 33.54 34.73
C MET A 1 3.34 34.76 34.26
N ILE A 2 3.06 35.98 34.75
CA ILE A 2 3.72 37.23 34.29
C ILE A 2 5.26 37.17 34.37
N ALA A 3 5.83 36.73 35.50
CA ALA A 3 7.29 36.58 35.66
C ALA A 3 7.95 35.60 34.66
N LEU A 4 7.19 34.65 34.10
CA LEU A 4 7.69 33.72 33.08
C LEU A 4 7.63 34.34 31.66
N ILE A 5 6.65 35.21 31.43
CA ILE A 5 6.50 35.97 30.18
C ILE A 5 7.63 37.01 30.06
N ASP A 6 7.95 37.70 31.15
CA ASP A 6 9.01 38.72 31.21
C ASP A 6 10.42 38.13 31.29
N GLY A 7 10.54 36.80 31.43
CA GLY A 7 11.82 36.10 31.50
C GLY A 7 12.51 35.97 30.14
N ASN A 8 13.83 35.74 30.16
CA ASN A 8 14.67 35.70 28.95
C ASN A 8 14.73 34.31 28.26
N LEU A 9 13.67 33.50 28.42
CA LEU A 9 13.57 32.20 27.75
C LEU A 9 13.29 32.38 26.26
N GLU A 10 13.88 31.51 25.44
CA GLU A 10 13.55 31.38 24.03
C GLU A 10 12.03 31.21 23.83
N PRO A 11 11.42 31.81 22.78
CA PRO A 11 9.97 31.86 22.60
C PRO A 11 9.29 30.49 22.71
N ASP A 12 9.80 29.46 22.03
CA ASP A 12 9.21 28.12 22.03
C ASP A 12 9.32 27.44 23.40
N ALA A 13 10.47 27.60 24.07
CA ALA A 13 10.69 27.04 25.41
C ALA A 13 9.80 27.73 26.46
N LYS A 14 9.58 29.04 26.30
CA LYS A 14 8.67 29.84 27.11
C LYS A 14 7.22 29.39 26.91
N GLU A 15 6.79 29.24 25.65
CA GLU A 15 5.45 28.77 25.32
C GLU A 15 5.18 27.37 25.89
N LEU A 16 6.12 26.43 25.68
CA LEU A 16 6.01 25.08 26.22
C LEU A 16 5.88 25.07 27.75
N LYS A 17 6.68 25.89 28.44
CA LYS A 17 6.67 25.99 29.90
C LYS A 17 5.38 26.63 30.42
N ILE A 18 4.83 27.63 29.72
CA ILE A 18 3.51 28.21 30.02
C ILE A 18 2.41 27.17 29.85
N LYS A 19 2.41 26.44 28.73
CA LYS A 19 1.42 25.40 28.42
C LYS A 19 1.39 24.28 29.46
N GLN A 20 2.55 23.89 29.98
CA GLN A 20 2.67 22.86 31.03
C GLN A 20 2.29 23.37 32.42
N THR A 21 2.72 24.59 32.78
CA THR A 21 2.57 25.12 34.16
C THR A 21 1.22 25.78 34.40
N TYR A 22 0.59 26.34 33.35
CA TYR A 22 -0.65 27.13 33.43
C TYR A 22 -1.66 26.73 32.34
N PRO A 23 -2.17 25.48 32.35
CA PRO A 23 -2.98 24.94 31.25
C PRO A 23 -4.36 25.61 31.11
N ALA A 24 -4.97 26.08 32.21
CA ALA A 24 -6.28 26.73 32.17
C ALA A 24 -6.18 28.14 31.56
N GLU A 25 -5.17 28.90 31.97
CA GLU A 25 -4.86 30.24 31.50
C GLU A 25 -4.37 30.21 30.05
N TYR A 26 -3.53 29.22 29.69
CA TYR A 26 -3.09 29.04 28.30
C TYR A 26 -4.26 28.72 27.38
N ARG A 27 -5.23 27.91 27.82
CA ARG A 27 -6.48 27.67 27.08
C ARG A 27 -7.31 28.94 26.91
N PHE A 28 -7.38 29.79 27.95
CA PHE A 28 -8.05 31.09 27.86
C PHE A 28 -7.37 31.99 26.82
N LEU A 29 -6.04 32.06 26.82
CA LEU A 29 -5.28 32.83 25.82
C LEU A 29 -5.50 32.31 24.40
N LEU A 30 -5.46 30.99 24.19
CA LEU A 30 -5.73 30.36 22.89
C LEU A 30 -7.10 30.70 22.33
N GLN A 31 -8.12 30.78 23.18
CA GLN A 31 -9.51 31.00 22.76
C GLN A 31 -9.85 32.48 22.59
N ASN A 32 -9.30 33.35 23.45
CA ASN A 32 -9.77 34.73 23.57
C ASN A 32 -8.73 35.78 23.13
N CYS A 33 -7.43 35.45 23.13
CA CYS A 33 -6.37 36.43 22.89
C CYS A 33 -5.59 36.14 21.60
N TYR A 34 -5.11 34.91 21.40
CA TYR A 34 -4.28 34.54 20.25
C TYR A 34 -4.97 34.70 18.87
N PRO A 35 -6.29 34.47 18.72
CA PRO A 35 -6.96 34.72 17.43
C PRO A 35 -6.93 36.18 16.98
N ALA A 36 -6.78 37.13 17.90
CA ALA A 36 -6.69 38.56 17.59
C ALA A 36 -5.24 39.02 17.32
N LEU A 37 -4.24 38.17 17.61
CA LEU A 37 -2.86 38.46 17.27
C LEU A 37 -2.62 38.22 15.79
N ARG A 38 -1.69 38.98 15.19
CA ARG A 38 -1.31 38.79 13.80
C ARG A 38 -0.63 37.42 13.65
N HIS A 39 -1.35 36.45 13.09
CA HIS A 39 -0.84 35.14 12.73
C HIS A 39 -0.76 34.99 11.20
N THR A 40 0.13 34.11 10.74
CA THR A 40 0.15 33.66 9.35
C THR A 40 -0.43 32.25 9.32
N ASP A 41 -1.61 32.09 8.72
CA ASP A 41 -2.18 30.76 8.47
C ASP A 41 -1.50 30.13 7.26
N TYR A 42 -0.73 29.06 7.49
CA TYR A 42 -0.16 28.25 6.42
C TYR A 42 -1.09 27.08 6.12
N ARG A 43 -1.67 27.05 4.90
CA ARG A 43 -2.28 25.84 4.35
C ARG A 43 -1.34 25.25 3.30
N ILE A 44 -0.70 24.12 3.61
CA ILE A 44 0.12 23.39 2.65
C ILE A 44 -0.80 22.51 1.81
N VAL A 45 -1.09 22.95 0.59
CA VAL A 45 -1.75 22.13 -0.43
C VAL A 45 -0.66 21.63 -1.37
N TYR A 46 -0.46 20.31 -1.43
CA TYR A 46 0.45 19.71 -2.40
C TYR A 46 -0.35 18.87 -3.39
N THR A 47 -0.11 19.08 -4.68
CA THR A 47 -0.60 18.20 -5.74
C THR A 47 0.52 17.22 -6.07
N ILE A 48 0.26 15.92 -5.95
CA ILE A 48 1.19 14.91 -6.44
C ILE A 48 1.25 15.08 -7.96
N ARG A 49 2.43 15.44 -8.48
CA ARG A 49 2.65 15.59 -9.92
C ARG A 49 2.42 14.23 -10.57
N SER A 50 1.47 14.16 -11.50
CA SER A 50 1.29 12.97 -12.33
C SER A 50 2.39 12.91 -13.39
N TYR A 51 3.03 11.77 -13.54
CA TYR A 51 4.01 11.46 -14.57
C TYR A 51 3.34 10.62 -15.65
N SER A 52 3.63 10.92 -16.92
CA SER A 52 3.09 10.19 -18.07
C SER A 52 4.17 9.57 -18.95
N ASP A 53 5.44 9.95 -18.74
CA ASP A 53 6.59 9.36 -19.43
C ASP A 53 7.08 8.15 -18.62
N VAL A 54 7.08 6.98 -19.27
CA VAL A 54 7.41 5.69 -18.64
C VAL A 54 8.88 5.63 -18.19
N GLU A 55 9.82 6.21 -18.94
CA GLU A 55 11.23 6.24 -18.54
C GLU A 55 11.43 7.08 -17.27
N ASP A 56 10.74 8.21 -17.20
CA ASP A 56 10.74 9.05 -15.99
C ASP A 56 10.13 8.31 -14.80
N ILE A 57 8.98 7.64 -14.97
CA ILE A 57 8.36 6.87 -13.90
C ILE A 57 9.30 5.76 -13.44
N ARG A 58 9.96 5.04 -14.36
CA ARG A 58 10.91 3.97 -14.04
C ARG A 58 12.07 4.46 -13.18
N ARG A 59 12.62 5.63 -13.49
CA ARG A 59 13.63 6.27 -12.64
C ARG A 59 13.09 6.60 -11.25
N ILE A 60 11.87 7.16 -11.18
CA ILE A 60 11.25 7.55 -9.91
C ILE A 60 10.90 6.32 -9.05
N ILE A 61 10.50 5.19 -9.63
CA ILE A 61 10.28 3.93 -8.90
C ILE A 61 11.53 3.54 -8.11
N ARG A 62 12.72 3.70 -8.71
CA ARG A 62 14.00 3.35 -8.08
C ARG A 62 14.46 4.38 -7.04
N GLU A 63 14.27 5.67 -7.33
CA GLU A 63 14.82 6.75 -6.48
C GLU A 63 13.86 7.20 -5.38
N ARG A 64 12.58 7.39 -5.73
CA ARG A 64 11.57 8.09 -4.90
C ARG A 64 10.15 7.54 -5.14
N PRO A 65 9.90 6.23 -4.93
CA PRO A 65 8.61 5.59 -5.24
C PRO A 65 7.41 6.20 -4.51
N GLN A 66 7.62 6.82 -3.35
CA GLN A 66 6.58 7.50 -2.57
C GLN A 66 5.99 8.75 -3.26
N LYS A 67 6.62 9.21 -4.36
CA LYS A 67 6.10 10.31 -5.19
C LYS A 67 5.14 9.85 -6.26
N LEU A 68 5.04 8.54 -6.47
CA LEU A 68 4.18 7.96 -7.51
C LEU A 68 2.84 7.56 -6.92
N ASN A 69 1.81 7.68 -7.74
CA ASN A 69 0.52 7.04 -7.48
C ASN A 69 0.49 5.63 -8.09
N LEU A 70 -0.51 4.84 -7.70
CA LEU A 70 -0.60 3.43 -8.11
C LEU A 70 -0.76 3.25 -9.64
N ASN A 71 -1.45 4.16 -10.32
CA ASN A 71 -1.63 4.07 -11.78
C ASN A 71 -0.30 4.19 -12.52
N GLU A 72 0.65 4.97 -12.00
CA GLU A 72 1.99 5.11 -12.61
C GLU A 72 2.79 3.81 -12.50
N PHE A 73 2.64 3.07 -11.39
CA PHE A 73 3.20 1.72 -11.30
C PHE A 73 2.59 0.79 -12.36
N TYR A 74 1.28 0.89 -12.60
CA TYR A 74 0.60 0.08 -13.63
C TYR A 74 1.02 0.45 -15.05
N LEU A 75 1.24 1.73 -15.34
CA LEU A 75 1.77 2.17 -16.64
C LEU A 75 3.14 1.55 -16.91
N VAL A 76 4.06 1.57 -15.94
CA VAL A 76 5.38 0.95 -16.11
C VAL A 76 5.29 -0.57 -16.20
N ALA A 77 4.39 -1.19 -15.42
CA ALA A 77 4.20 -2.64 -15.46
C ALA A 77 3.74 -3.16 -16.84
N GLN A 78 3.03 -2.34 -17.62
CA GLN A 78 2.58 -2.71 -18.97
C GLN A 78 3.73 -2.84 -19.98
N GLU A 79 4.87 -2.20 -19.73
CA GLU A 79 6.07 -2.32 -20.57
C GLU A 79 6.86 -3.61 -20.32
N TYR A 80 6.51 -4.34 -19.26
CA TYR A 80 7.19 -5.58 -18.89
C TYR A 80 6.28 -6.77 -19.14
N GLU A 81 6.87 -7.84 -19.68
CA GLU A 81 6.13 -9.09 -19.83
C GLU A 81 5.77 -9.65 -18.45
N PRO A 82 4.50 -10.04 -18.20
CA PRO A 82 4.11 -10.65 -16.95
C PRO A 82 4.95 -11.90 -16.66
N GLY A 83 5.80 -11.82 -15.64
CA GLY A 83 6.70 -12.91 -15.27
C GLY A 83 8.17 -12.56 -15.27
N THR A 84 8.57 -11.42 -15.83
CA THR A 84 9.96 -10.95 -15.71
C THR A 84 10.27 -10.43 -14.31
N ASP A 85 11.56 -10.30 -14.02
CA ASP A 85 12.04 -9.74 -12.76
C ASP A 85 11.66 -8.26 -12.63
N GLU A 86 11.68 -7.51 -13.75
CA GLU A 86 11.29 -6.11 -13.78
C GLU A 86 9.80 -5.91 -13.48
N PHE A 87 8.93 -6.73 -14.10
CA PHE A 87 7.50 -6.73 -13.78
C PHE A 87 7.28 -6.98 -12.28
N THR A 88 8.04 -7.92 -11.72
CA THR A 88 7.96 -8.28 -10.32
C THR A 88 8.41 -7.14 -9.40
N GLU A 89 9.55 -6.51 -9.69
CA GLU A 89 10.10 -5.40 -8.91
C GLU A 89 9.12 -4.22 -8.81
N VAL A 90 8.42 -3.92 -9.91
CA VAL A 90 7.40 -2.86 -9.96
C VAL A 90 6.28 -3.13 -8.95
N PHE A 91 5.71 -4.34 -8.93
CA PHE A 91 4.61 -4.66 -8.01
C PHE A 91 5.06 -4.83 -6.55
N GLU A 92 6.28 -5.27 -6.30
CA GLU A 92 6.85 -5.28 -4.95
C GLU A 92 7.05 -3.88 -4.40
N THR A 93 7.44 -2.96 -5.25
CA THR A 93 7.53 -1.54 -4.88
C THR A 93 6.15 -0.95 -4.69
N ALA A 94 5.19 -1.27 -5.57
CA ALA A 94 3.81 -0.83 -5.45
C ALA A 94 3.17 -1.28 -4.13
N VAL A 95 3.26 -2.56 -3.75
CA VAL A 95 2.66 -3.07 -2.50
C VAL A 95 3.34 -2.50 -1.25
N ARG A 96 4.60 -2.07 -1.34
CA ARG A 96 5.30 -1.39 -0.24
C ARG A 96 4.81 0.05 -0.07
N MET A 97 4.42 0.72 -1.15
CA MET A 97 3.85 2.08 -1.12
C MET A 97 2.35 2.08 -0.82
N PHE A 98 1.63 1.05 -1.29
CA PHE A 98 0.18 0.89 -1.19
C PHE A 98 -0.15 -0.47 -0.53
N PRO A 99 0.14 -0.64 0.78
CA PRO A 99 0.07 -1.93 1.45
C PRO A 99 -1.35 -2.50 1.59
N ASP A 100 -2.38 -1.67 1.43
CA ASP A 100 -3.78 -2.04 1.62
C ASP A 100 -4.55 -2.13 0.29
N ASP A 101 -3.88 -1.87 -0.84
CA ASP A 101 -4.52 -1.98 -2.16
C ASP A 101 -4.65 -3.44 -2.59
N THR A 102 -5.87 -3.87 -2.90
CA THR A 102 -6.16 -5.28 -3.18
C THR A 102 -5.53 -5.76 -4.49
N ILE A 103 -5.47 -4.89 -5.50
CA ILE A 103 -4.94 -5.21 -6.83
C ILE A 103 -3.41 -5.30 -6.78
N ALA A 104 -2.74 -4.35 -6.10
CA ALA A 104 -1.30 -4.37 -5.87
C ALA A 104 -0.89 -5.62 -5.10
N ASN A 105 -1.63 -5.99 -4.05
CA ASN A 105 -1.40 -7.22 -3.29
C ASN A 105 -1.61 -8.48 -4.15
N LEU A 106 -2.62 -8.52 -5.03
CA LEU A 106 -2.84 -9.65 -5.93
C LEU A 106 -1.68 -9.82 -6.93
N ASN A 107 -1.23 -8.73 -7.53
CA ASN A 107 -0.10 -8.78 -8.47
C ASN A 107 1.21 -9.14 -7.78
N ALA A 108 1.47 -8.59 -6.59
CA ALA A 108 2.61 -8.96 -5.76
C ALA A 108 2.57 -10.44 -5.33
N ALA A 109 1.39 -10.97 -5.00
CA ALA A 109 1.21 -12.40 -4.72
C ALA A 109 1.58 -13.28 -5.91
N ASN A 110 1.09 -12.95 -7.10
CA ASN A 110 1.39 -13.68 -8.33
C ASN A 110 2.88 -13.64 -8.65
N ALA A 111 3.53 -12.49 -8.45
CA ALA A 111 4.97 -12.33 -8.64
C ALA A 111 5.79 -13.15 -7.63
N ALA A 112 5.40 -13.12 -6.35
CA ALA A 112 6.02 -13.96 -5.31
C ALA A 112 5.87 -15.46 -5.61
N MET A 113 4.70 -15.91 -6.07
CA MET A 113 4.49 -17.30 -6.48
C MET A 113 5.39 -17.73 -7.64
N ARG A 114 5.66 -16.86 -8.61
CA ARG A 114 6.54 -17.16 -9.75
C ARG A 114 8.00 -17.37 -9.33
N ARG A 115 8.48 -16.58 -8.36
CA ARG A 115 9.83 -16.74 -7.79
C ARG A 115 9.94 -17.85 -6.73
N GLY A 116 8.84 -18.55 -6.46
CA GLY A 116 8.81 -19.61 -5.45
C GLY A 116 8.72 -19.13 -4.00
N ASP A 117 8.55 -17.82 -3.77
CA ASP A 117 8.31 -17.28 -2.41
C ASP A 117 6.84 -17.43 -2.03
N LEU A 118 6.47 -18.65 -1.67
CA LEU A 118 5.10 -19.01 -1.28
C LEU A 118 4.68 -18.34 0.04
N THR A 119 5.65 -17.95 0.88
CA THR A 119 5.40 -17.28 2.16
C THR A 119 4.96 -15.83 1.93
N ALA A 120 5.70 -15.08 1.11
CA ALA A 120 5.30 -13.74 0.73
C ALA A 120 3.99 -13.76 -0.07
N ALA A 121 3.83 -14.71 -0.99
CA ALA A 121 2.57 -14.86 -1.73
C ALA A 121 1.36 -15.03 -0.80
N LYS A 122 1.46 -15.90 0.20
CA LYS A 122 0.40 -16.09 1.21
C LYS A 122 0.09 -14.80 1.96
N ARG A 123 1.11 -14.04 2.36
CA ARG A 123 0.96 -12.77 3.08
C ARG A 123 0.25 -11.72 2.22
N TYR A 124 0.58 -11.62 0.94
CA TYR A 124 -0.07 -10.70 0.02
C TYR A 124 -1.53 -11.12 -0.26
N LEU A 125 -1.81 -12.41 -0.51
CA LEU A 125 -3.18 -12.91 -0.71
C LEU A 125 -4.10 -12.78 0.51
N ALA A 126 -3.53 -12.63 1.72
CA ALA A 126 -4.31 -12.34 2.91
C ALA A 126 -4.90 -10.91 2.91
N LYS A 127 -4.37 -10.03 2.05
CA LYS A 127 -4.79 -8.63 1.89
C LYS A 127 -5.58 -8.37 0.61
N THR A 128 -5.87 -9.42 -0.17
CA THR A 128 -6.72 -9.30 -1.37
C THR A 128 -8.18 -9.53 -1.02
N ASP A 129 -9.07 -9.07 -1.89
CA ASP A 129 -10.50 -9.34 -1.80
C ASP A 129 -10.85 -10.79 -2.20
N ASN A 130 -12.14 -11.05 -2.43
CA ASN A 130 -12.67 -12.33 -2.93
C ASN A 130 -13.09 -12.24 -4.40
N SER A 131 -12.40 -11.42 -5.20
CA SER A 131 -12.54 -11.43 -6.66
C SER A 131 -12.23 -12.83 -7.23
N PRO A 132 -12.79 -13.19 -8.40
CA PRO A 132 -12.48 -14.46 -9.07
C PRO A 132 -10.97 -14.71 -9.21
N GLU A 133 -10.21 -13.66 -9.51
CA GLU A 133 -8.76 -13.68 -9.69
C GLU A 133 -8.02 -13.91 -8.37
N ALA A 134 -8.44 -13.26 -7.28
CA ALA A 134 -7.85 -13.47 -5.96
C ALA A 134 -8.11 -14.89 -5.43
N VAL A 135 -9.33 -15.39 -5.60
CA VAL A 135 -9.68 -16.76 -5.21
C VAL A 135 -8.92 -17.78 -6.07
N TYR A 136 -8.80 -17.53 -7.38
CA TYR A 136 -7.98 -18.36 -8.26
C TYR A 136 -6.50 -18.37 -7.83
N ALA A 137 -5.94 -17.21 -7.48
CA ALA A 137 -4.55 -17.11 -7.01
C ALA A 137 -4.33 -17.88 -5.69
N ARG A 138 -5.31 -17.91 -4.78
CA ARG A 138 -5.28 -18.77 -3.58
C ARG A 138 -5.28 -20.25 -3.94
N GLY A 139 -6.06 -20.66 -4.95
CA GLY A 139 -6.01 -22.01 -5.51
C GLY A 139 -4.65 -22.36 -6.10
N ALA A 140 -4.07 -21.47 -6.91
CA ALA A 140 -2.75 -21.64 -7.50
C ALA A 140 -1.62 -21.71 -6.46
N LEU A 141 -1.73 -20.96 -5.36
CA LEU A 141 -0.82 -21.05 -4.23
C LEU A 141 -0.93 -22.43 -3.55
N ALA A 142 -2.15 -22.91 -3.32
CA ALA A 142 -2.39 -24.21 -2.69
C ALA A 142 -1.84 -25.37 -3.53
N ILE A 143 -1.94 -25.31 -4.87
CA ILE A 143 -1.29 -26.28 -5.78
C ILE A 143 0.22 -26.28 -5.56
N ARG A 144 0.86 -25.11 -5.55
CA ARG A 144 2.32 -24.99 -5.33
C ARG A 144 2.75 -25.49 -3.95
N GLN A 145 1.88 -25.37 -2.95
CA GLN A 145 2.08 -25.91 -1.61
C GLN A 145 1.73 -27.40 -1.49
N LYS A 146 1.26 -28.04 -2.57
CA LYS A 146 0.76 -29.43 -2.60
C LYS A 146 -0.44 -29.67 -1.67
N ASP A 147 -1.14 -28.61 -1.27
CA ASP A 147 -2.43 -28.71 -0.56
C ASP A 147 -3.56 -28.83 -1.58
N TYR A 148 -3.69 -30.03 -2.16
CA TYR A 148 -4.66 -30.29 -3.21
C TYR A 148 -6.12 -30.20 -2.74
N ASN A 149 -6.38 -30.40 -1.44
CA ASN A 149 -7.71 -30.24 -0.86
C ASN A 149 -8.13 -28.77 -0.90
N SER A 150 -7.28 -27.88 -0.38
CA SER A 150 -7.55 -26.43 -0.45
C SER A 150 -7.56 -25.93 -1.89
N ALA A 151 -6.67 -26.44 -2.75
CA ALA A 151 -6.64 -26.08 -4.17
C ALA A 151 -7.98 -26.37 -4.85
N ARG A 152 -8.53 -27.58 -4.68
CA ARG A 152 -9.85 -27.94 -5.25
C ARG A 152 -10.95 -27.02 -4.73
N ARG A 153 -10.96 -26.70 -3.43
CA ARG A 153 -11.96 -25.81 -2.86
C ARG A 153 -11.92 -24.43 -3.51
N TYR A 154 -10.75 -23.80 -3.54
CA TYR A 154 -10.57 -22.47 -4.12
C TYR A 154 -10.82 -22.44 -5.63
N LEU A 155 -10.39 -23.46 -6.38
CA LEU A 155 -10.64 -23.51 -7.83
C LEU A 155 -12.13 -23.67 -8.14
N ASN A 156 -12.88 -24.48 -7.38
CA ASN A 156 -14.33 -24.58 -7.53
C ASN A 156 -15.02 -23.25 -7.20
N GLU A 157 -14.59 -22.58 -6.13
CA GLU A 157 -15.10 -21.26 -5.76
C GLU A 157 -14.81 -20.22 -6.86
N ALA A 158 -13.57 -20.11 -7.32
CA ALA A 158 -13.20 -19.20 -8.40
C ALA A 158 -13.97 -19.49 -9.70
N LYS A 159 -14.19 -20.77 -10.04
CA LYS A 159 -15.03 -21.18 -11.17
C LYS A 159 -16.47 -20.70 -11.00
N SER A 160 -17.05 -20.85 -9.81
CA SER A 160 -18.41 -20.37 -9.51
C SER A 160 -18.56 -18.85 -9.58
N LEU A 161 -17.46 -18.13 -9.34
CA LEU A 161 -17.37 -16.67 -9.49
C LEU A 161 -17.11 -16.22 -10.93
N GLY A 162 -16.95 -17.15 -11.89
CA GLY A 162 -16.80 -16.84 -13.32
C GLY A 162 -15.37 -16.97 -13.87
N SER A 163 -14.41 -17.51 -13.10
CA SER A 163 -13.05 -17.75 -13.61
C SER A 163 -13.02 -19.01 -14.51
N GLU A 164 -12.98 -18.81 -15.83
CA GLU A 164 -12.81 -19.92 -16.79
C GLU A 164 -11.49 -20.67 -16.56
N GLN A 165 -10.42 -19.93 -16.27
CA GLN A 165 -9.09 -20.48 -16.00
C GLN A 165 -9.09 -21.42 -14.78
N ALA A 166 -9.92 -21.15 -13.77
CA ALA A 166 -10.06 -22.03 -12.61
C ALA A 166 -10.64 -23.39 -13.01
N GLY A 167 -11.58 -23.43 -13.94
CA GLY A 167 -12.14 -24.67 -14.48
C GLY A 167 -11.10 -25.51 -15.21
N ILE A 168 -10.31 -24.89 -16.10
CA ILE A 168 -9.23 -25.56 -16.84
C ILE A 168 -8.20 -26.13 -15.86
N THR A 169 -7.80 -25.34 -14.87
CA THR A 169 -6.80 -25.73 -13.87
C THR A 169 -7.31 -26.88 -12.99
N LEU A 170 -8.59 -26.87 -12.64
CA LEU A 170 -9.22 -27.95 -11.88
C LEU A 170 -9.22 -29.27 -12.66
N GLU A 171 -9.58 -29.25 -13.95
CA GLU A 171 -9.53 -30.45 -14.79
C GLU A 171 -8.11 -31.01 -14.93
N GLN A 172 -7.11 -30.13 -15.09
CA GLN A 172 -5.70 -30.53 -15.14
C GLN A 172 -5.27 -31.18 -13.82
N LEU A 173 -5.66 -30.60 -12.68
CA LEU A 173 -5.36 -31.13 -11.36
C LEU A 173 -5.98 -32.52 -11.14
N GLU A 174 -7.18 -32.77 -11.67
CA GLU A 174 -7.86 -34.06 -11.57
C GLU A 174 -7.24 -35.14 -12.48
N LYS A 175 -6.82 -34.75 -13.70
CA LYS A 175 -6.10 -35.63 -14.63
C LYS A 175 -4.70 -35.98 -14.13
N GLY A 176 -4.07 -35.09 -13.38
CA GLY A 176 -2.69 -35.20 -12.92
C GLY A 176 -2.39 -36.22 -11.82
N LYS A 177 -3.39 -36.98 -11.30
CA LYS A 177 -3.29 -37.99 -10.22
C LYS A 177 -1.99 -37.87 -9.38
N HIS A 178 -2.01 -36.97 -8.41
CA HIS A 178 -0.96 -36.78 -7.40
C HIS A 178 -1.22 -37.61 -6.15
#